data_AF-A0A973LP62-F1
#
_entry.id   AF-A0A973LP62-F1
#
_cell.length_a   1.000
_cell.length_b   1.000
_cell.length_c   1.000
_cell.angle_alpha   90.00
_cell.angle_beta   90.00
_cell.angle_gamma   90.00
#
_symmetry.space_group_name_H-M   'P 1'
#
loop_
_entity.id
_entity.type
_entity.pdbx_description
1 polymer ?
#
loop_
_entity_poly.entity_id
_entity_poly.type
_entity_poly.pdbx_seq_one_letter_code
_entity_poly.pdbx_strand_id
1 'polypeptide(L)'
;MFVSEDPLWYKRAVFYEVLVRGFKDSNGDGTGDLRGLIEKLGYLEWLGVDCLWLLPLYESPLRDGGYDISDYMKILPDFGDLGDFVQLIEAAHERGLRIITDLVMNHTSDRHPWFQASRHDPEGPYGDFYVWSDQPTGYPDAPIIFIGAEESNWTYDPVRKQYYWHRFFHHQPDLNYDNPAVQDAMLEVLRFWLDLGIDGFRLDAVPYLFEREGTACSGLPETHAYLKKVRSEIDRLYPDRVLLAEANGWPEDVVEYFGDPTTGGDECHMAFHFPLMPRIYMAVKKETREPISEIMSRTPKLPEMAQWGIFLRNHDELTLETVTEEERDYMHKEYAKDPRMRAYLGIRRRLAPLLDNNRDLIELFTALLLSLPGSPVMYYGDEIGMGDNIWLEDRDSVRTPMQ
;
A
#
# COMPACT_ATOMS: atom_id res chain seq x y z
N MET A 1 24.43 4.96 15.97
CA MET A 1 24.77 3.52 16.04
C MET A 1 24.12 2.93 14.80
N PHE A 2 24.87 2.37 13.85
CA PHE A 2 24.26 1.85 12.62
C PHE A 2 23.36 0.66 12.97
N VAL A 3 22.16 0.61 12.41
CA VAL A 3 21.27 -0.55 12.52
C VAL A 3 22.05 -1.77 12.02
N SER A 4 22.15 -2.83 12.82
CA SER A 4 22.92 -4.01 12.43
C SER A 4 22.28 -4.73 11.25
N GLU A 5 23.09 -5.14 10.26
CA GLU A 5 22.65 -6.00 9.16
C GLU A 5 21.98 -7.26 9.71
N ASP A 6 20.71 -7.44 9.37
CA ASP A 6 19.86 -8.51 9.87
C ASP A 6 18.80 -8.84 8.81
N PRO A 7 19.08 -9.79 7.90
CA PRO A 7 18.21 -10.09 6.76
C PRO A 7 16.79 -10.52 7.11
N LEU A 8 16.49 -10.80 8.39
CA LEU A 8 15.18 -11.25 8.86
C LEU A 8 14.60 -10.31 9.93
N TRP A 9 15.07 -9.06 10.01
CA TRP A 9 14.62 -8.09 11.00
C TRP A 9 13.09 -7.90 10.97
N TYR A 10 12.51 -7.90 9.77
CA TYR A 10 11.08 -7.67 9.54
C TYR A 10 10.19 -8.74 10.15
N LYS A 11 10.70 -9.94 10.45
CA LYS A 11 9.96 -11.01 11.16
C LYS A 11 9.70 -10.70 12.64
N ARG A 12 10.47 -9.76 13.22
CA ARG A 12 10.40 -9.38 14.63
C ARG A 12 9.90 -7.95 14.84
N ALA A 13 9.74 -7.19 13.76
CA ALA A 13 9.39 -5.79 13.81
C ALA A 13 7.90 -5.56 14.08
N VAL A 14 7.61 -4.52 14.87
CA VAL A 14 6.33 -3.82 14.88
C VAL A 14 6.43 -2.64 13.93
N PHE A 15 5.58 -2.64 12.89
CA PHE A 15 5.48 -1.55 11.93
C PHE A 15 4.49 -0.50 12.40
N TYR A 16 4.74 0.74 12.01
CA TYR A 16 3.86 1.89 12.29
C TYR A 16 3.66 2.68 11.00
N GLU A 17 2.44 2.66 10.48
CA GLU A 17 2.02 3.33 9.26
C GLU A 17 1.76 4.82 9.55
N VAL A 18 2.50 5.69 8.85
CA VAL A 18 2.53 7.14 9.08
C VAL A 18 2.18 7.89 7.80
N LEU A 19 1.19 8.79 7.92
CA LEU A 19 0.93 9.83 6.93
C LEU A 19 1.72 11.09 7.31
N VAL A 20 2.77 11.45 6.55
CA VAL A 20 3.63 12.62 6.84
C VAL A 20 2.79 13.89 6.99
N ARG A 21 1.90 14.16 6.02
CA ARG A 21 0.95 15.29 6.03
C ARG A 21 0.12 15.40 7.31
N GLY A 22 -0.22 14.26 7.91
CA GLY A 22 -1.08 14.16 9.07
C GLY A 22 -0.32 14.10 10.39
N PHE A 23 1.01 13.97 10.41
CA PHE A 23 1.70 13.62 11.65
C PHE A 23 2.16 14.82 12.47
N LYS A 24 2.97 15.71 11.89
CA LYS A 24 3.46 16.91 12.59
C LYS A 24 3.93 17.98 11.61
N ASP A 25 3.33 19.15 11.72
CA ASP A 25 3.78 20.40 11.06
C ASP A 25 4.87 21.07 11.92
N SER A 26 6.06 21.29 11.34
CA SER A 26 7.20 21.95 11.99
C SER A 26 7.35 23.42 11.60
N ASN A 27 6.77 23.86 10.50
CA ASN A 27 7.00 25.17 9.90
C ASN A 27 5.79 26.14 10.04
N GLY A 28 4.62 25.63 10.44
CA GLY A 28 3.39 26.37 10.68
C GLY A 28 2.54 26.64 9.44
N ASP A 29 2.74 25.93 8.33
CA ASP A 29 1.98 26.09 7.08
C ASP A 29 0.65 25.32 7.06
N GLY A 30 0.40 24.47 8.06
CA GLY A 30 -0.81 23.66 8.20
C GLY A 30 -0.72 22.25 7.63
N THR A 31 0.44 21.83 7.11
CA THR A 31 0.73 20.50 6.59
C THR A 31 1.87 19.87 7.38
N GLY A 32 1.74 18.58 7.72
CA GLY A 32 2.85 17.83 8.30
C GLY A 32 4.00 17.62 7.32
N ASP A 33 5.22 17.64 7.83
CA ASP A 33 6.46 17.62 7.03
C ASP A 33 7.51 16.66 7.63
N LEU A 34 8.56 16.36 6.86
CA LEU A 34 9.60 15.40 7.26
C LEU A 34 10.37 15.86 8.51
N ARG A 35 10.58 17.16 8.70
CA ARG A 35 11.24 17.69 9.91
C ARG A 35 10.36 17.53 11.14
N GLY A 36 9.06 17.74 10.99
CA GLY A 36 8.09 17.46 12.03
C GLY A 36 8.07 15.98 12.42
N LEU A 37 8.22 15.07 11.46
CA LEU A 37 8.37 13.64 11.76
C LEU A 37 9.68 13.34 12.51
N ILE A 38 10.80 13.97 12.14
CA ILE A 38 12.09 13.87 12.86
C ILE A 38 11.92 14.28 14.33
N GLU A 39 11.23 15.40 14.60
CA GLU A 39 10.95 15.86 15.97
C GLU A 39 10.17 14.83 16.82
N LYS A 40 9.41 13.94 16.15
CA LYS A 40 8.55 12.94 16.80
C LYS A 40 9.15 11.54 16.84
N LEU A 41 10.35 11.30 16.31
CA LEU A 41 11.01 10.00 16.42
C LEU A 41 11.19 9.54 17.88
N GLY A 42 11.39 10.46 18.82
CA GLY A 42 11.47 10.12 20.25
C GLY A 42 10.15 9.58 20.84
N TYR A 43 9.00 9.99 20.28
CA TYR A 43 7.70 9.42 20.64
C TYR A 43 7.54 7.99 20.07
N LEU A 44 7.95 7.79 18.82
CA LEU A 44 7.86 6.50 18.14
C LEU A 44 8.80 5.46 18.80
N GLU A 45 10.01 5.88 19.16
CA GLU A 45 10.94 5.08 19.96
C GLU A 45 10.35 4.72 21.34
N TRP A 46 9.75 5.69 22.04
CA TRP A 46 9.07 5.44 23.32
C TRP A 46 7.89 4.47 23.19
N LEU A 47 7.13 4.57 22.10
CA LEU A 47 6.01 3.68 21.81
C LEU A 47 6.48 2.22 21.60
N GLY A 48 7.73 2.04 21.17
CA GLY A 48 8.35 0.74 20.98
C GLY A 48 8.09 0.11 19.62
N VAL A 49 7.91 0.94 18.58
CA VAL A 49 7.85 0.46 17.19
C VAL A 49 9.25 0.27 16.63
N ASP A 50 9.42 -0.59 15.63
CA ASP A 50 10.72 -0.92 15.05
C ASP A 50 10.90 -0.37 13.63
N CYS A 51 9.79 -0.18 12.91
CA CYS A 51 9.82 0.31 11.54
C CYS A 51 8.68 1.28 11.25
N LEU A 52 9.01 2.40 10.62
CA LEU A 52 8.03 3.33 10.08
C LEU A 52 7.71 2.91 8.64
N TRP A 53 6.43 2.83 8.31
CA TRP A 53 5.97 2.75 6.94
C TRP A 53 5.38 4.10 6.57
N LEU A 54 6.08 4.83 5.71
CA LEU A 54 5.63 6.14 5.22
C LEU A 54 4.77 5.96 3.97
N LEU A 55 3.56 6.52 4.00
CA LEU A 55 2.72 6.67 2.81
C LEU A 55 3.44 7.49 1.72
N PRO A 56 2.95 7.49 0.46
CA PRO A 56 3.64 8.16 -0.65
C PRO A 56 4.08 9.59 -0.31
N LEU A 57 5.38 9.83 -0.42
CA LEU A 57 6.07 11.09 -0.08
C LEU A 57 6.53 11.88 -1.31
N TYR A 58 6.18 11.39 -2.50
CA TYR A 58 6.67 11.87 -3.79
C TYR A 58 5.93 13.11 -4.28
N GLU A 59 6.52 13.83 -5.25
CA GLU A 59 5.82 14.92 -5.94
C GLU A 59 4.57 14.39 -6.65
N SER A 60 3.41 14.91 -6.27
CA SER A 60 2.10 14.45 -6.70
C SER A 60 1.09 15.63 -6.71
N PRO A 61 0.07 15.62 -7.60
CA PRO A 61 -1.04 16.56 -7.49
C PRO A 61 -2.06 16.18 -6.40
N LEU A 62 -1.84 15.08 -5.67
CA LEU A 62 -2.62 14.62 -4.52
C LEU A 62 -4.10 14.36 -4.84
N ARG A 63 -4.40 13.89 -6.05
CA ARG A 63 -5.78 13.55 -6.44
C ARG A 63 -6.19 12.17 -5.92
N ASP A 64 -5.24 11.35 -5.49
CA ASP A 64 -5.46 10.10 -4.76
C ASP A 64 -4.54 10.02 -3.52
N GLY A 65 -4.48 11.09 -2.74
CA GLY A 65 -3.72 11.11 -1.48
C GLY A 65 -2.21 10.92 -1.63
N GLY A 66 -1.65 11.09 -2.83
CA GLY A 66 -0.22 10.90 -3.12
C GLY A 66 0.10 9.65 -3.94
N TYR A 67 -0.87 8.74 -4.13
CA TYR A 67 -0.69 7.54 -4.96
C TYR A 67 -0.62 7.86 -6.46
N ASP A 68 -1.11 9.03 -6.88
CA ASP A 68 -0.92 9.58 -8.22
C ASP A 68 0.44 10.31 -8.33
N ILE A 69 1.53 9.56 -8.47
CA ILE A 69 2.91 10.11 -8.49
C ILE A 69 3.24 10.83 -9.80
N SER A 70 3.72 12.07 -9.71
CA SER A 70 4.16 12.87 -10.88
C SER A 70 5.68 12.98 -11.05
N ASP A 71 6.46 12.71 -10.01
CA ASP A 71 7.92 12.53 -10.08
C ASP A 71 8.40 11.60 -8.95
N TYR A 72 8.84 10.40 -9.30
CA TYR A 72 9.30 9.39 -8.33
C TYR A 72 10.59 9.77 -7.60
N MET A 73 11.38 10.72 -8.10
CA MET A 73 12.71 11.06 -7.55
C MET A 73 12.70 12.37 -6.77
N LYS A 74 11.53 12.95 -6.52
CA LYS A 74 11.37 14.16 -5.73
C LYS A 74 10.38 13.98 -4.60
N ILE A 75 10.68 14.62 -3.48
CA ILE A 75 9.77 14.78 -2.36
C ILE A 75 8.68 15.80 -2.74
N LEU A 76 7.45 15.58 -2.29
CA LEU A 76 6.39 16.58 -2.37
C LEU A 76 6.85 17.88 -1.69
N PRO A 77 6.79 19.05 -2.35
CA PRO A 77 7.34 20.29 -1.78
C PRO A 77 6.82 20.64 -0.38
N ASP A 78 5.56 20.30 -0.07
CA ASP A 78 4.95 20.53 1.25
C ASP A 78 5.57 19.65 2.35
N PHE A 79 6.24 18.54 2.01
CA PHE A 79 6.90 17.65 2.96
C PHE A 79 8.37 18.00 3.20
N GLY A 80 8.98 18.81 2.34
CA GLY A 80 10.41 19.18 2.39
C GLY A 80 11.17 18.76 1.13
N ASP A 81 12.45 18.43 1.29
CA ASP A 81 13.33 18.00 0.19
C ASP A 81 14.07 16.68 0.49
N LEU A 82 14.86 16.20 -0.48
CA LEU A 82 15.65 14.98 -0.33
C LEU A 82 16.66 15.06 0.83
N GLY A 83 17.16 16.24 1.16
CA GLY A 83 18.05 16.45 2.29
C GLY A 83 17.34 16.27 3.63
N ASP A 84 16.08 16.68 3.73
CA ASP A 84 15.24 16.39 4.89
C ASP A 84 14.91 14.89 4.99
N PHE A 85 14.71 14.20 3.86
CA PHE A 85 14.50 12.75 3.84
C PHE A 85 15.73 11.98 4.31
N VAL A 86 16.93 12.32 3.85
CA VAL A 86 18.18 11.69 4.30
C VAL A 86 18.38 11.92 5.81
N GLN A 87 18.11 13.14 6.30
CA GLN A 87 18.17 13.41 7.75
C GLN A 87 17.17 12.56 8.55
N LEU A 88 15.97 12.30 8.00
CA LEU A 88 14.99 11.42 8.62
C LEU A 88 15.51 9.98 8.73
N ILE A 89 16.09 9.45 7.65
CA ILE A 89 16.71 8.12 7.64
C ILE A 89 17.81 8.02 8.69
N GLU A 90 18.76 8.96 8.69
CA GLU A 90 19.86 9.00 9.65
C GLU A 90 19.36 9.05 11.10
N ALA A 91 18.41 9.95 11.39
CA ALA A 91 17.85 10.11 12.74
C ALA A 91 17.05 8.88 13.20
N ALA A 92 16.31 8.23 12.29
CA ALA A 92 15.60 6.99 12.61
C ALA A 92 16.59 5.85 12.90
N HIS A 93 17.58 5.66 12.03
CA HIS A 93 18.59 4.63 12.19
C HIS A 93 19.41 4.79 13.48
N GLU A 94 19.71 6.03 13.89
CA GLU A 94 20.38 6.32 15.17
C GLU A 94 19.62 5.78 16.40
N ARG A 95 18.29 5.67 16.28
CA ARG A 95 17.37 5.16 17.31
C ARG A 95 17.02 3.69 17.12
N GLY A 96 17.62 3.01 16.14
CA GLY A 96 17.30 1.63 15.82
C GLY A 96 15.97 1.46 15.06
N LEU A 97 15.34 2.55 14.62
CA LEU A 97 14.14 2.53 13.80
C LEU A 97 14.53 2.34 12.33
N ARG A 98 13.79 1.50 11.61
CA ARG A 98 13.87 1.40 10.15
C ARG A 98 12.78 2.19 9.47
N ILE A 99 12.94 2.47 8.19
CA ILE A 99 11.95 3.17 7.37
C ILE A 99 11.73 2.41 6.06
N ILE A 100 10.47 2.09 5.77
CA ILE A 100 10.00 1.71 4.45
C ILE A 100 9.04 2.78 3.92
N THR A 101 8.84 2.83 2.61
CA THR A 101 7.80 3.68 2.00
C THR A 101 7.04 2.94 0.92
N ASP A 102 5.93 3.50 0.48
CA ASP A 102 5.17 2.99 -0.66
C ASP A 102 5.90 3.19 -1.97
N LEU A 103 6.07 2.14 -2.76
CA LEU A 103 6.47 2.21 -4.15
C LEU A 103 5.26 1.83 -5.02
N VAL A 104 4.60 2.84 -5.59
CA VAL A 104 3.49 2.64 -6.53
C VAL A 104 4.05 2.15 -7.85
N MET A 105 3.91 0.85 -8.09
CA MET A 105 4.49 0.20 -9.25
C MET A 105 3.57 0.27 -10.46
N ASN A 106 2.27 0.18 -10.26
CA ASN A 106 1.32 -0.06 -11.35
C ASN A 106 1.14 1.13 -12.30
N HIS A 107 1.10 2.35 -11.75
CA HIS A 107 0.65 3.52 -12.48
C HIS A 107 1.39 4.79 -12.04
N THR A 108 1.26 5.85 -12.82
CA THR A 108 1.73 7.20 -12.48
C THR A 108 0.58 8.20 -12.56
N SER A 109 0.75 9.42 -12.08
CA SER A 109 -0.15 10.54 -12.39
C SER A 109 -0.21 10.81 -13.90
N ASP A 110 -1.36 11.25 -14.40
CA ASP A 110 -1.50 11.84 -15.74
C ASP A 110 -0.62 13.08 -15.94
N ARG A 111 -0.07 13.68 -14.87
CA ARG A 111 0.89 14.79 -14.94
C ARG A 111 2.35 14.34 -15.03
N HIS A 112 2.62 13.04 -14.88
CA HIS A 112 3.99 12.51 -14.95
C HIS A 112 4.62 12.84 -16.31
N PRO A 113 5.90 13.29 -16.37
CA PRO A 113 6.56 13.60 -17.63
C PRO A 113 6.52 12.47 -18.67
N TRP A 114 6.56 11.22 -18.22
CA TRP A 114 6.40 10.06 -19.10
C TRP A 114 5.03 10.04 -19.79
N PHE A 115 3.92 10.24 -19.07
CA PHE A 115 2.57 10.25 -19.68
C PHE A 115 2.41 11.45 -20.61
N GLN A 116 2.90 12.61 -20.19
CA GLN A 116 2.88 13.81 -21.01
C GLN A 116 3.68 13.62 -22.30
N ALA A 117 4.84 12.97 -22.26
CA ALA A 117 5.58 12.64 -23.47
C ALA A 117 4.84 11.58 -24.32
N SER A 118 4.34 10.52 -23.69
CA SER A 118 3.61 9.41 -24.35
C SER A 118 2.40 9.90 -25.13
N ARG A 119 1.60 10.82 -24.56
CA ARG A 119 0.39 11.33 -25.22
C ARG A 119 0.66 12.32 -26.35
N HIS A 120 1.81 13.01 -26.35
CA HIS A 120 2.15 14.03 -27.35
C HIS A 120 3.02 13.47 -28.48
N ASP A 121 3.83 12.45 -28.21
CA ASP A 121 4.75 11.84 -29.19
C ASP A 121 4.66 10.31 -29.13
N PRO A 122 3.67 9.69 -29.82
CA PRO A 122 3.46 8.25 -29.83
C PRO A 122 4.63 7.43 -30.40
N GLU A 123 5.46 8.03 -31.26
CA GLU A 123 6.64 7.38 -31.85
C GLU A 123 7.93 7.69 -31.06
N GLY A 124 7.81 8.49 -30.00
CA GLY A 124 8.90 8.88 -29.13
C GLY A 124 9.31 7.77 -28.15
N PRO A 125 10.37 7.99 -27.35
CA PRO A 125 10.87 6.99 -26.41
C PRO A 125 9.86 6.60 -25.32
N TYR A 126 8.89 7.46 -25.04
CA TYR A 126 7.82 7.22 -24.06
C TYR A 126 6.49 6.80 -24.71
N GLY A 127 6.45 6.62 -26.04
CA GLY A 127 5.24 6.27 -26.78
C GLY A 127 4.52 5.06 -26.19
N ASP A 128 5.28 4.01 -25.86
CA ASP A 128 4.77 2.75 -25.31
C ASP A 128 5.05 2.58 -23.81
N PHE A 129 5.21 3.68 -23.06
CA PHE A 129 5.34 3.61 -21.59
C PHE A 129 4.00 3.33 -20.88
N TYR A 130 2.87 3.51 -21.58
CA TYR A 130 1.52 3.30 -21.07
C TYR A 130 0.76 2.40 -22.02
N VAL A 131 -0.33 1.81 -21.54
CA VAL A 131 -1.16 0.89 -22.32
C VAL A 131 -2.21 1.67 -23.12
N TRP A 132 -2.05 1.72 -24.43
CA TRP A 132 -2.91 2.46 -25.36
C TRP A 132 -3.74 1.53 -26.26
N SER A 133 -4.93 1.97 -26.64
CA SER A 133 -5.81 1.27 -27.58
C SER A 133 -6.66 2.23 -28.41
N ASP A 134 -6.97 1.89 -29.65
CA ASP A 134 -7.91 2.64 -30.49
C ASP A 134 -9.37 2.46 -30.06
N GLN A 135 -9.67 1.40 -29.28
CA GLN A 135 -11.03 1.06 -28.82
C GLN A 135 -11.02 0.68 -27.33
N PRO A 136 -12.05 1.03 -26.55
CA PRO A 136 -12.11 0.73 -25.12
C PRO A 136 -12.65 -0.69 -24.86
N THR A 137 -12.22 -1.67 -25.66
CA THR A 137 -12.78 -3.04 -25.64
C THR A 137 -11.79 -4.10 -25.17
N GLY A 138 -10.53 -3.73 -24.92
CA GLY A 138 -9.53 -4.66 -24.42
C GLY A 138 -9.80 -5.02 -22.95
N TYR A 139 -9.46 -6.26 -22.58
CA TYR A 139 -9.50 -6.77 -21.19
C TYR A 139 -10.88 -6.67 -20.50
N PRO A 140 -11.98 -7.15 -21.13
CA PRO A 140 -13.34 -6.97 -20.59
C PRO A 140 -13.61 -7.74 -19.29
N ASP A 141 -12.78 -8.74 -18.97
CA ASP A 141 -12.93 -9.58 -17.77
C ASP A 141 -12.26 -8.97 -16.52
N ALA A 142 -11.52 -7.87 -16.66
CA ALA A 142 -10.90 -7.17 -15.52
C ALA A 142 -11.95 -6.33 -14.77
N PRO A 143 -12.10 -6.47 -13.44
CA PRO A 143 -13.06 -5.69 -12.68
C PRO A 143 -12.61 -4.23 -12.55
N ILE A 144 -13.60 -3.33 -12.42
CA ILE A 144 -13.38 -1.93 -12.00
C ILE A 144 -13.21 -1.93 -10.48
N ILE A 145 -12.10 -1.40 -9.98
CA ILE A 145 -11.80 -1.36 -8.54
C ILE A 145 -12.62 -0.26 -7.85
N PHE A 146 -12.54 0.97 -8.35
CA PHE A 146 -13.26 2.12 -7.80
C PHE A 146 -14.67 2.26 -8.37
N ILE A 147 -15.49 1.24 -8.09
CA ILE A 147 -16.89 1.17 -8.52
C ILE A 147 -17.65 2.42 -8.06
N GLY A 148 -18.31 3.08 -9.01
CA GLY A 148 -19.09 4.29 -8.78
C GLY A 148 -18.29 5.59 -8.91
N ALA A 149 -16.97 5.53 -8.92
CA ALA A 149 -16.11 6.66 -9.28
C ALA A 149 -15.62 6.57 -10.74
N GLU A 150 -15.37 5.34 -11.24
CA GLU A 150 -14.99 5.09 -12.63
C GLU A 150 -16.05 4.23 -13.34
N GLU A 151 -16.34 4.57 -14.60
CA GLU A 151 -17.31 3.83 -15.44
C GLU A 151 -16.65 2.75 -16.30
N SER A 152 -15.33 2.85 -16.48
CA SER A 152 -14.52 1.96 -17.31
C SER A 152 -13.06 2.01 -16.85
N ASN A 153 -12.31 0.95 -17.14
CA ASN A 153 -10.84 0.93 -17.01
C ASN A 153 -10.14 1.56 -18.24
N TRP A 154 -10.90 2.10 -19.21
CA TRP A 154 -10.38 2.80 -20.38
C TRP A 154 -10.90 4.24 -20.42
N THR A 155 -9.99 5.21 -20.50
CA THR A 155 -10.33 6.62 -20.69
C THR A 155 -9.77 7.15 -22.01
N TYR A 156 -10.57 7.93 -22.74
CA TYR A 156 -10.16 8.54 -24.00
C TYR A 156 -9.26 9.75 -23.77
N ASP A 157 -8.06 9.75 -24.33
CA ASP A 157 -7.16 10.90 -24.33
C ASP A 157 -7.43 11.82 -25.54
N PRO A 158 -7.79 13.10 -25.32
CA PRO A 158 -8.11 14.01 -26.42
C PRO A 158 -6.89 14.48 -27.23
N VAL A 159 -5.66 14.33 -26.71
CA VAL A 159 -4.42 14.74 -27.39
C VAL A 159 -3.95 13.63 -28.31
N ARG A 160 -3.79 12.41 -27.78
CA ARG A 160 -3.35 11.23 -28.52
C ARG A 160 -4.46 10.62 -29.38
N LYS A 161 -5.73 10.90 -29.07
CA LYS A 161 -6.93 10.39 -29.75
C LYS A 161 -7.04 8.86 -29.68
N GLN A 162 -6.61 8.31 -28.56
CA GLN A 162 -6.67 6.89 -28.22
C GLN A 162 -7.16 6.75 -26.79
N TYR A 163 -7.59 5.56 -26.41
CA TYR A 163 -7.89 5.20 -25.03
C TYR A 163 -6.62 4.73 -24.33
N TYR A 164 -6.47 5.05 -23.05
CA TYR A 164 -5.45 4.49 -22.20
C TYR A 164 -6.08 3.71 -21.05
N TRP A 165 -5.36 2.69 -20.60
CA TRP A 165 -5.76 1.84 -19.48
C TRP A 165 -5.48 2.51 -18.13
N HIS A 166 -6.37 2.28 -17.18
CA HIS A 166 -6.16 2.59 -15.77
C HIS A 166 -6.98 1.63 -14.90
N ARG A 167 -6.35 1.05 -13.86
CA ARG A 167 -7.06 0.21 -12.88
C ARG A 167 -7.71 0.99 -11.75
N PHE A 168 -7.17 2.17 -11.49
CA PHE A 168 -7.61 3.12 -10.48
C PHE A 168 -8.31 4.29 -11.16
N PHE A 169 -8.12 5.52 -10.70
CA PHE A 169 -8.74 6.67 -11.33
C PHE A 169 -8.20 6.93 -12.75
N HIS A 170 -8.99 7.57 -13.60
CA HIS A 170 -8.58 7.96 -14.95
C HIS A 170 -7.31 8.84 -14.97
N HIS A 171 -6.99 9.53 -13.87
CA HIS A 171 -5.77 10.33 -13.76
C HIS A 171 -4.55 9.54 -13.24
N GLN A 172 -4.67 8.22 -13.15
CA GLN A 172 -3.63 7.27 -12.80
C GLN A 172 -3.42 6.28 -13.97
N PRO A 173 -2.92 6.74 -15.13
CA PRO A 173 -2.64 5.86 -16.26
C PRO A 173 -1.62 4.76 -15.89
N ASP A 174 -1.96 3.53 -16.26
CA ASP A 174 -1.17 2.34 -15.96
C ASP A 174 0.08 2.24 -16.86
N LEU A 175 1.20 1.89 -16.22
CA LEU A 175 2.47 1.66 -16.89
C LEU A 175 2.43 0.35 -17.68
N ASN A 176 3.01 0.36 -18.88
CA ASN A 176 3.06 -0.81 -19.74
C ASN A 176 4.24 -1.71 -19.40
N TYR A 177 4.03 -2.72 -18.57
CA TYR A 177 5.09 -3.64 -18.16
C TYR A 177 5.55 -4.63 -19.25
N ASP A 178 4.83 -4.77 -20.36
CA ASP A 178 5.33 -5.51 -21.53
C ASP A 178 6.52 -4.78 -22.20
N ASN A 179 6.67 -3.48 -21.94
CA ASN A 179 7.82 -2.69 -22.38
C ASN A 179 9.01 -2.85 -21.40
N PRO A 180 10.14 -3.45 -21.82
CA PRO A 180 11.31 -3.60 -20.96
C PRO A 180 11.88 -2.27 -20.44
N ALA A 181 11.68 -1.16 -21.16
CA ALA A 181 12.13 0.15 -20.71
C ALA A 181 11.36 0.64 -19.47
N VAL A 182 10.08 0.28 -19.35
CA VAL A 182 9.27 0.56 -18.15
C VAL A 182 9.80 -0.26 -16.96
N GLN A 183 10.05 -1.55 -17.17
CA GLN A 183 10.64 -2.43 -16.17
C GLN A 183 11.99 -1.90 -15.65
N ASP A 184 12.85 -1.44 -16.55
CA ASP A 184 14.17 -0.93 -16.17
C ASP A 184 14.07 0.44 -15.48
N ALA A 185 13.16 1.33 -15.93
CA ALA A 185 12.92 2.61 -15.28
C ALA A 185 12.40 2.45 -13.84
N MET A 186 11.52 1.49 -13.59
CA MET A 186 11.01 1.21 -12.24
C MET A 186 12.07 0.59 -11.32
N LEU A 187 13.00 -0.19 -11.85
CA LEU A 187 14.17 -0.64 -11.10
C LEU A 187 15.13 0.52 -10.78
N GLU A 188 15.28 1.51 -11.66
CA GLU A 188 16.05 2.72 -11.37
C GLU A 188 15.44 3.56 -10.25
N VAL A 189 14.10 3.71 -10.22
CA VAL A 189 13.39 4.34 -9.10
C VAL A 189 13.68 3.61 -7.80
N LEU A 190 13.57 2.29 -7.78
CA LEU A 190 13.85 1.48 -6.60
C LEU A 190 15.29 1.66 -6.11
N ARG A 191 16.28 1.61 -7.01
CA ARG A 191 17.70 1.81 -6.66
C ARG A 191 17.95 3.21 -6.10
N PHE A 192 17.36 4.25 -6.69
CA PHE A 192 17.54 5.63 -6.24
C PHE A 192 17.23 5.78 -4.74
N TRP A 193 16.09 5.24 -4.28
CA TRP A 193 15.69 5.32 -2.87
C TRP A 193 16.51 4.40 -1.96
N LEU A 194 16.89 3.21 -2.44
CA LEU A 194 17.78 2.30 -1.70
C LEU A 194 19.18 2.87 -1.51
N ASP A 195 19.72 3.58 -2.51
CA ASP A 195 21.00 4.28 -2.45
C ASP A 195 20.98 5.43 -1.42
N LEU A 196 19.81 6.01 -1.16
CA LEU A 196 19.60 7.00 -0.09
C LEU A 196 19.46 6.37 1.30
N GLY A 197 19.35 5.04 1.39
CA GLY A 197 19.41 4.30 2.65
C GLY A 197 18.09 3.77 3.19
N ILE A 198 16.98 3.87 2.45
CA ILE A 198 15.68 3.30 2.87
C ILE A 198 15.75 1.78 3.07
N ASP A 199 15.01 1.25 4.04
CA ASP A 199 15.08 -0.16 4.47
C ASP A 199 14.19 -1.12 3.67
N GLY A 200 13.45 -0.60 2.70
CA GLY A 200 12.56 -1.39 1.87
C GLY A 200 11.34 -0.63 1.39
N PHE A 201 10.40 -1.36 0.80
CA PHE A 201 9.17 -0.79 0.25
C PHE A 201 7.94 -1.64 0.55
N ARG A 202 6.80 -0.98 0.75
CA ARG A 202 5.51 -1.57 0.40
C ARG A 202 5.35 -1.42 -1.11
N LEU A 203 5.19 -2.52 -1.84
CA LEU A 203 4.89 -2.50 -3.26
C LEU A 203 3.38 -2.40 -3.43
N ASP A 204 2.92 -1.25 -3.88
CA ASP A 204 1.50 -0.92 -4.03
C ASP A 204 0.97 -1.41 -5.39
N ALA A 205 -0.27 -1.91 -5.38
CA ALA A 205 -1.00 -2.38 -6.56
C ALA A 205 -0.28 -3.48 -7.38
N VAL A 206 0.60 -4.27 -6.75
CA VAL A 206 1.40 -5.29 -7.46
C VAL A 206 0.61 -6.38 -8.17
N PRO A 207 -0.63 -6.75 -7.81
CA PRO A 207 -1.35 -7.74 -8.60
C PRO A 207 -1.63 -7.30 -10.05
N TYR A 208 -1.61 -6.00 -10.31
CA TYR A 208 -2.20 -5.42 -11.52
C TYR A 208 -1.20 -5.03 -12.61
N LEU A 209 0.10 -5.36 -12.44
CA LEU A 209 1.17 -4.86 -13.34
C LEU A 209 1.04 -5.25 -14.82
N PHE A 210 0.43 -6.40 -15.13
CA PHE A 210 0.28 -6.89 -16.50
C PHE A 210 -1.18 -7.21 -16.81
N GLU A 211 -1.60 -6.93 -18.04
CA GLU A 211 -2.92 -7.27 -18.56
C GLU A 211 -2.86 -8.34 -19.65
N ARG A 212 -3.83 -9.27 -19.63
CA ARG A 212 -3.99 -10.30 -20.66
C ARG A 212 -5.46 -10.52 -20.96
N GLU A 213 -5.77 -10.66 -22.25
CA GLU A 213 -7.11 -10.99 -22.71
C GLU A 213 -7.60 -12.33 -22.14
N GLY A 214 -8.89 -12.39 -21.79
CA GLY A 214 -9.50 -13.58 -21.18
C GLY A 214 -9.10 -13.84 -19.74
N THR A 215 -8.54 -12.84 -19.05
CA THR A 215 -8.14 -12.93 -17.64
C THR A 215 -8.67 -11.74 -16.84
N ALA A 216 -8.68 -11.86 -15.51
CA ALA A 216 -9.02 -10.75 -14.62
C ALA A 216 -7.92 -9.66 -14.54
N CYS A 217 -6.81 -9.80 -15.28
CA CYS A 217 -5.65 -8.90 -15.25
C CYS A 217 -5.14 -8.67 -13.81
N SER A 218 -5.02 -9.76 -13.05
CA SER A 218 -4.59 -9.74 -11.65
C SER A 218 -3.81 -11.01 -11.34
N GLY A 219 -2.65 -10.89 -10.67
CA GLY A 219 -1.82 -12.01 -10.26
C GLY A 219 -1.31 -12.86 -11.43
N LEU A 220 -0.99 -12.22 -12.56
CA LEU A 220 -0.54 -12.95 -13.75
C LEU A 220 0.89 -13.49 -13.58
N PRO A 221 1.27 -14.59 -14.24
CA PRO A 221 2.62 -15.14 -14.16
C PRO A 221 3.73 -14.13 -14.51
N GLU A 222 3.47 -13.21 -15.45
CA GLU A 222 4.39 -12.15 -15.84
C GLU A 222 4.62 -11.12 -14.71
N THR A 223 3.56 -10.81 -13.94
CA THR A 223 3.64 -10.00 -12.72
C THR A 223 4.61 -10.64 -11.73
N HIS A 224 4.41 -11.93 -11.42
CA HIS A 224 5.29 -12.67 -10.52
C HIS A 224 6.74 -12.75 -11.05
N ALA A 225 6.93 -12.97 -12.36
CA ALA A 225 8.25 -12.99 -12.98
C ALA A 225 8.99 -11.65 -12.83
N TYR A 226 8.29 -10.53 -12.94
CA TYR A 226 8.88 -9.21 -12.71
C TYR A 226 9.17 -8.96 -11.21
N LEU A 227 8.30 -9.40 -10.30
CA LEU A 227 8.58 -9.32 -8.86
C LEU A 227 9.81 -10.15 -8.46
N LYS A 228 10.05 -11.32 -9.07
CA LYS A 228 11.30 -12.07 -8.91
C LYS A 228 12.53 -11.28 -9.39
N LYS A 229 12.41 -10.53 -10.50
CA LYS A 229 13.48 -9.64 -10.99
C LYS A 229 13.77 -8.54 -9.96
N VAL A 230 12.73 -7.91 -9.39
CA VAL A 230 12.85 -6.90 -8.34
C VAL A 230 13.54 -7.48 -7.10
N ARG A 231 13.09 -8.65 -6.63
CA ARG A 231 13.68 -9.34 -5.48
C ARG A 231 15.15 -9.69 -5.71
N SER A 232 15.47 -10.25 -6.88
CA SER A 232 16.86 -10.59 -7.23
C SER A 232 17.77 -9.36 -7.26
N GLU A 233 17.24 -8.18 -7.61
CA GLU A 233 18.02 -6.94 -7.63
C GLU A 233 18.34 -6.46 -6.21
N ILE A 234 17.34 -6.51 -5.31
CA ILE A 234 17.52 -6.18 -3.89
C ILE A 234 18.51 -7.14 -3.22
N ASP A 235 18.31 -8.45 -3.35
CA ASP A 235 19.16 -9.45 -2.69
C ASP A 235 20.63 -9.33 -3.15
N ARG A 236 20.87 -8.87 -4.38
CA ARG A 236 22.21 -8.72 -4.96
C ARG A 236 22.92 -7.45 -4.51
N LEU A 237 22.20 -6.34 -4.34
CA LEU A 237 22.79 -5.01 -4.14
C LEU A 237 22.60 -4.45 -2.74
N TYR A 238 21.51 -4.82 -2.06
CA TYR A 238 21.08 -4.25 -0.80
C TYR A 238 20.67 -5.37 0.16
N PRO A 239 21.64 -6.16 0.66
CA PRO A 239 21.33 -7.23 1.60
C PRO A 239 20.76 -6.61 2.88
N ASP A 240 19.62 -7.12 3.36
CA ASP A 240 18.85 -6.66 4.55
C ASP A 240 17.64 -5.75 4.32
N ARG A 241 17.25 -5.51 3.07
CA ARG A 241 16.06 -4.71 2.73
C ARG A 241 14.82 -5.57 2.53
N VAL A 242 13.65 -5.00 2.82
CA VAL A 242 12.37 -5.72 2.80
C VAL A 242 11.49 -5.28 1.61
N LEU A 243 10.71 -6.23 1.10
CA LEU A 243 9.64 -5.99 0.13
C LEU A 243 8.34 -6.50 0.74
N LEU A 244 7.36 -5.62 0.86
CA LEU A 244 6.03 -5.90 1.41
C LEU A 244 4.99 -5.77 0.29
N ALA A 245 4.41 -6.87 -0.17
CA ALA A 245 3.37 -6.86 -1.17
C ALA A 245 2.04 -6.37 -0.59
N GLU A 246 1.45 -5.36 -1.24
CA GLU A 246 0.03 -5.14 -1.16
C GLU A 246 -0.70 -6.00 -2.20
N ALA A 247 -1.16 -7.17 -1.77
CA ALA A 247 -1.98 -8.05 -2.58
C ALA A 247 -3.26 -8.39 -1.81
N ASN A 248 -4.37 -7.75 -2.19
CA ASN A 248 -5.69 -8.07 -1.64
C ASN A 248 -6.31 -9.24 -2.43
N GLY A 249 -6.08 -10.46 -1.95
CA GLY A 249 -6.63 -11.69 -2.54
C GLY A 249 -6.99 -12.72 -1.48
N TRP A 250 -7.48 -13.89 -1.88
CA TRP A 250 -7.63 -15.01 -0.94
C TRP A 250 -6.25 -15.50 -0.48
N PRO A 251 -6.12 -16.12 0.72
CA PRO A 251 -4.81 -16.55 1.23
C PRO A 251 -4.04 -17.47 0.27
N GLU A 252 -4.76 -18.27 -0.51
CA GLU A 252 -4.21 -19.18 -1.50
C GLU A 252 -3.61 -18.46 -2.72
N ASP A 253 -4.08 -17.26 -3.05
CA ASP A 253 -3.55 -16.44 -4.14
C ASP A 253 -2.42 -15.54 -3.62
N VAL A 254 -2.59 -14.96 -2.43
CA VAL A 254 -1.61 -14.04 -1.84
C VAL A 254 -0.29 -14.75 -1.51
N VAL A 255 -0.33 -16.06 -1.20
CA VAL A 255 0.89 -16.81 -0.91
C VAL A 255 1.85 -16.86 -2.12
N GLU A 256 1.34 -16.73 -3.35
CA GLU A 256 2.16 -16.75 -4.56
C GLU A 256 3.15 -15.58 -4.60
N TYR A 257 2.81 -14.45 -3.98
CA TYR A 257 3.67 -13.25 -3.91
C TYR A 257 4.90 -13.42 -3.00
N PHE A 258 5.00 -14.53 -2.25
CA PHE A 258 6.24 -14.91 -1.56
C PHE A 258 7.21 -15.69 -2.44
N GLY A 259 6.75 -16.17 -3.61
CA GLY A 259 7.54 -16.92 -4.57
C GLY A 259 7.73 -18.39 -4.23
N ASP A 260 8.76 -19.01 -4.82
CA ASP A 260 9.03 -20.43 -4.76
C ASP A 260 9.47 -20.87 -3.35
N PRO A 261 8.70 -21.73 -2.65
CA PRO A 261 9.08 -22.22 -1.32
C PRO A 261 10.38 -23.02 -1.32
N THR A 262 10.79 -23.60 -2.45
CA THR A 262 12.02 -24.43 -2.55
C THR A 262 13.30 -23.61 -2.49
N THR A 263 13.23 -22.31 -2.80
CA THR A 263 14.34 -21.35 -2.67
C THR A 263 14.33 -20.62 -1.34
N GLY A 264 13.33 -20.87 -0.49
CA GLY A 264 13.07 -20.10 0.73
C GLY A 264 12.24 -18.83 0.51
N GLY A 265 11.79 -18.57 -0.73
CA GLY A 265 10.99 -17.43 -1.15
C GLY A 265 11.81 -16.43 -1.97
N ASP A 266 11.51 -16.31 -3.28
CA ASP A 266 12.24 -15.51 -4.27
C ASP A 266 11.43 -14.33 -4.85
N GLU A 267 10.33 -13.94 -4.20
CA GLU A 267 9.56 -12.72 -4.51
C GLU A 267 9.52 -11.78 -3.31
N CYS A 268 8.35 -11.36 -2.82
CA CYS A 268 8.26 -10.45 -1.69
C CYS A 268 8.61 -11.16 -0.37
N HIS A 269 9.25 -10.42 0.53
CA HIS A 269 9.59 -10.90 1.87
C HIS A 269 8.35 -10.95 2.76
N MET A 270 7.45 -9.99 2.55
CA MET A 270 6.21 -9.86 3.27
C MET A 270 5.03 -9.66 2.32
N ALA A 271 3.84 -10.02 2.78
CA ALA A 271 2.57 -9.65 2.17
C ALA A 271 1.54 -9.39 3.27
N PHE A 272 0.59 -8.50 3.03
CA PHE A 272 -0.49 -8.26 4.00
C PHE A 272 -1.47 -9.43 4.07
N HIS A 273 -1.87 -9.81 5.28
CA HIS A 273 -2.92 -10.81 5.50
C HIS A 273 -4.31 -10.15 5.47
N PHE A 274 -4.67 -9.59 4.31
CA PHE A 274 -5.98 -8.97 4.08
C PHE A 274 -7.16 -9.87 4.47
N PRO A 275 -7.16 -11.19 4.18
CA PRO A 275 -8.29 -12.05 4.51
C PRO A 275 -8.58 -12.18 6.00
N LEU A 276 -7.55 -12.11 6.86
CA LEU A 276 -7.69 -12.21 8.31
C LEU A 276 -8.42 -10.99 8.90
N MET A 277 -8.10 -9.79 8.42
CA MET A 277 -8.55 -8.53 9.00
C MET A 277 -10.09 -8.45 9.13
N PRO A 278 -10.92 -8.63 8.07
CA PRO A 278 -12.38 -8.59 8.20
C PRO A 278 -12.95 -9.67 9.11
N ARG A 279 -12.30 -10.84 9.17
CA ARG A 279 -12.75 -11.96 10.00
C ARG A 279 -12.55 -11.71 11.49
N ILE A 280 -11.56 -10.90 11.88
CA ILE A 280 -11.43 -10.46 13.28
C ILE A 280 -12.68 -9.65 13.70
N TYR A 281 -13.09 -8.67 12.88
CA TYR A 281 -14.30 -7.89 13.13
C TYR A 281 -15.55 -8.77 13.21
N MET A 282 -15.74 -9.64 12.22
CA MET A 282 -16.88 -10.57 12.21
C MET A 282 -16.90 -11.51 13.42
N ALA A 283 -15.75 -12.09 13.79
CA ALA A 283 -15.63 -13.02 14.90
C ALA A 283 -16.04 -12.38 16.22
N VAL A 284 -15.55 -11.16 16.49
CA VAL A 284 -15.89 -10.45 17.72
C VAL A 284 -17.36 -10.05 17.72
N LYS A 285 -17.91 -9.56 16.60
CA LYS A 285 -19.32 -9.17 16.53
C LYS A 285 -20.29 -10.34 16.65
N LYS A 286 -19.91 -11.52 16.13
CA LYS A 286 -20.70 -12.76 16.23
C LYS A 286 -20.42 -13.54 17.52
N GLU A 287 -19.49 -13.08 18.37
CA GLU A 287 -19.04 -13.76 19.58
C GLU A 287 -18.60 -15.22 19.33
N THR A 288 -17.98 -15.48 18.18
CA THR A 288 -17.49 -16.81 17.80
C THR A 288 -16.10 -16.72 17.19
N ARG A 289 -15.24 -17.68 17.52
CA ARG A 289 -13.88 -17.79 16.96
C ARG A 289 -13.84 -18.31 15.51
N GLU A 290 -14.97 -18.80 14.99
CA GLU A 290 -15.03 -19.55 13.73
C GLU A 290 -14.46 -18.77 12.54
N PRO A 291 -14.82 -17.48 12.29
CA PRO A 291 -14.28 -16.75 11.14
C PRO A 291 -12.75 -16.67 11.15
N ILE A 292 -12.15 -16.43 12.32
CA ILE A 292 -10.68 -16.40 12.47
C ILE A 292 -10.11 -17.81 12.29
N SER A 293 -10.71 -18.82 12.93
CA SER A 293 -10.18 -20.19 12.89
C SER A 293 -10.22 -20.77 11.48
N GLU A 294 -11.28 -20.51 10.73
CA GLU A 294 -11.44 -20.95 9.35
C GLU A 294 -10.40 -20.31 8.43
N ILE A 295 -10.28 -18.98 8.43
CA ILE A 295 -9.34 -18.31 7.51
C ILE A 295 -7.88 -18.66 7.83
N MET A 296 -7.54 -18.82 9.11
CA MET A 296 -6.21 -19.27 9.52
C MET A 296 -5.95 -20.72 9.09
N SER A 297 -6.97 -21.59 9.09
CA SER A 297 -6.82 -22.97 8.63
C SER A 297 -6.62 -23.09 7.11
N ARG A 298 -7.12 -22.11 6.35
CA ARG A 298 -6.95 -21.98 4.90
C ARG A 298 -5.65 -21.28 4.50
N THR A 299 -5.03 -20.55 5.43
CA THR A 299 -3.79 -19.81 5.17
C THR A 299 -2.64 -20.81 4.93
N PRO A 300 -2.04 -20.85 3.73
CA PRO A 300 -0.97 -21.79 3.42
C PRO A 300 0.30 -21.54 4.25
N LYS A 301 1.18 -22.54 4.30
CA LYS A 301 2.50 -22.37 4.91
C LYS A 301 3.36 -21.46 4.04
N LEU A 302 4.07 -20.55 4.69
CA LEU A 302 4.97 -19.62 4.02
C LEU A 302 6.35 -20.24 3.75
N PRO A 303 7.07 -19.75 2.73
CA PRO A 303 8.51 -19.96 2.59
C PRO A 303 9.27 -19.50 3.86
N GLU A 304 10.45 -20.09 4.12
CA GLU A 304 11.21 -19.88 5.37
C GLU A 304 11.53 -18.40 5.63
N MET A 305 11.90 -17.65 4.59
CA MET A 305 12.24 -16.23 4.71
C MET A 305 11.01 -15.32 4.76
N ALA A 306 9.82 -15.81 4.43
CA ALA A 306 8.64 -14.97 4.26
C ALA A 306 7.86 -14.72 5.57
N GLN A 307 7.07 -13.64 5.62
CA GLN A 307 6.29 -13.26 6.81
C GLN A 307 5.00 -12.53 6.44
N TRP A 308 3.91 -12.84 7.14
CA TRP A 308 2.67 -12.05 7.03
C TRP A 308 2.82 -10.68 7.69
N GLY A 309 2.37 -9.62 7.04
CA GLY A 309 2.01 -8.35 7.69
C GLY A 309 0.56 -8.41 8.16
N ILE A 310 0.31 -8.24 9.46
CA ILE A 310 -1.04 -8.26 10.03
C ILE A 310 -1.41 -6.87 10.54
N PHE A 311 -2.67 -6.46 10.34
CA PHE A 311 -3.12 -5.10 10.67
C PHE A 311 -4.62 -5.14 11.01
N LEU A 312 -5.09 -4.10 11.69
CA LEU A 312 -6.51 -3.92 12.01
C LEU A 312 -7.17 -2.89 11.08
N ARG A 313 -6.49 -1.78 10.86
CA ARG A 313 -6.86 -0.67 9.97
C ARG A 313 -5.60 -0.09 9.32
N ASN A 314 -5.81 0.74 8.31
CA ASN A 314 -4.80 1.42 7.52
C ASN A 314 -5.39 2.76 7.00
N HIS A 315 -4.65 3.47 6.17
CA HIS A 315 -5.05 4.72 5.52
C HIS A 315 -6.20 4.60 4.50
N ASP A 316 -6.60 3.39 4.13
CA ASP A 316 -7.75 3.12 3.25
C ASP A 316 -9.00 2.78 4.04
N GLU A 317 -10.09 2.46 3.34
CA GLU A 317 -11.25 1.84 3.95
C GLU A 317 -10.95 0.41 4.43
N LEU A 318 -11.78 -0.09 5.34
CA LEU A 318 -11.82 -1.50 5.66
C LEU A 318 -12.36 -2.23 4.42
N THR A 319 -11.45 -2.72 3.58
CA THR A 319 -11.81 -3.41 2.34
C THR A 319 -12.60 -4.70 2.61
N LEU A 320 -13.65 -4.91 1.81
CA LEU A 320 -14.49 -6.11 1.82
C LEU A 320 -14.55 -6.73 0.41
N GLU A 321 -13.47 -6.58 -0.35
CA GLU A 321 -13.33 -7.22 -1.67
C GLU A 321 -13.16 -8.74 -1.51
N THR A 322 -12.34 -9.18 -0.56
CA THR A 322 -11.99 -10.59 -0.31
C THR A 322 -12.90 -11.25 0.74
N VAL A 323 -14.20 -10.92 0.68
CA VAL A 323 -15.25 -11.56 1.47
C VAL A 323 -16.42 -11.99 0.59
N THR A 324 -17.21 -12.96 1.04
CA THR A 324 -18.43 -13.33 0.31
C THR A 324 -19.48 -12.21 0.35
N GLU A 325 -20.43 -12.21 -0.58
CA GLU A 325 -21.49 -11.20 -0.61
C GLU A 325 -22.30 -11.12 0.71
N GLU A 326 -22.61 -12.28 1.30
CA GLU A 326 -23.31 -12.35 2.60
C GLU A 326 -22.47 -11.77 3.75
N GLU A 327 -21.17 -12.02 3.75
CA GLU A 327 -20.25 -11.44 4.73
C GLU A 327 -20.14 -9.92 4.56
N ARG A 328 -20.09 -9.43 3.31
CA ARG A 328 -20.06 -7.99 3.01
C ARG A 328 -21.31 -7.28 3.51
N ASP A 329 -22.48 -7.84 3.22
CA ASP A 329 -23.77 -7.31 3.70
C ASP A 329 -23.84 -7.30 5.23
N TYR A 330 -23.37 -8.37 5.87
CA TYR A 330 -23.28 -8.43 7.33
C TYR A 330 -22.36 -7.33 7.88
N MET A 331 -21.16 -7.18 7.32
CA MET A 331 -20.19 -6.15 7.74
C MET A 331 -20.75 -4.75 7.57
N HIS A 332 -21.39 -4.44 6.44
CA HIS A 332 -22.03 -3.15 6.22
C HIS A 332 -23.17 -2.87 7.22
N LYS A 333 -24.00 -3.87 7.51
CA LYS A 333 -25.11 -3.72 8.46
C LYS A 333 -24.62 -3.43 9.88
N GLU A 334 -23.55 -4.10 10.31
CA GLU A 334 -23.04 -3.98 11.68
C GLU A 334 -22.14 -2.77 11.89
N TYR A 335 -21.28 -2.44 10.91
CA TYR A 335 -20.21 -1.45 11.05
C TYR A 335 -20.41 -0.16 10.23
N ALA A 336 -21.32 -0.14 9.24
CA ALA A 336 -21.57 1.00 8.35
C ALA A 336 -23.07 1.35 8.27
N LYS A 337 -23.65 1.71 9.43
CA LYS A 337 -25.08 2.06 9.58
C LYS A 337 -25.47 3.33 8.82
N ASP A 338 -24.54 4.27 8.68
CA ASP A 338 -24.70 5.43 7.83
C ASP A 338 -24.09 5.14 6.44
N PRO A 339 -24.80 5.37 5.33
CA PRO A 339 -24.26 5.13 3.99
C PRO A 339 -22.94 5.87 3.72
N ARG A 340 -22.72 7.03 4.34
CA ARG A 340 -21.47 7.80 4.19
C ARG A 340 -20.26 7.13 4.83
N MET A 341 -20.46 6.12 5.67
CA MET A 341 -19.36 5.31 6.23
C MET A 341 -18.79 4.33 5.20
N ARG A 342 -19.43 4.16 4.04
CA ARG A 342 -18.99 3.27 2.98
C ARG A 342 -18.15 4.02 1.96
N ALA A 343 -17.16 3.35 1.39
CA ALA A 343 -16.41 3.75 0.21
C ALA A 343 -16.17 2.50 -0.62
N TYR A 344 -16.49 2.56 -1.92
CA TYR A 344 -16.42 1.41 -2.83
C TYR A 344 -17.14 0.18 -2.23
N LEU A 345 -16.42 -0.93 -2.03
CA LEU A 345 -16.93 -2.14 -1.38
C LEU A 345 -16.68 -2.18 0.14
N GLY A 346 -15.98 -1.21 0.73
CA GLY A 346 -15.52 -1.23 2.12
C GLY A 346 -16.13 -0.19 3.06
N ILE A 347 -15.48 0.00 4.22
CA ILE A 347 -15.94 0.87 5.32
C ILE A 347 -14.85 1.86 5.74
N ARG A 348 -15.01 3.14 5.41
CA ARG A 348 -14.03 4.23 5.61
C ARG A 348 -14.05 4.81 7.02
N ARG A 349 -13.75 3.97 8.02
CA ARG A 349 -13.77 4.32 9.45
C ARG A 349 -12.49 3.88 10.18
N ARG A 350 -12.18 4.56 11.29
CA ARG A 350 -11.06 4.22 12.18
C ARG A 350 -11.42 3.10 13.16
N LEU A 351 -10.41 2.50 13.80
CA LEU A 351 -10.58 1.38 14.72
C LEU A 351 -11.49 1.72 15.90
N ALA A 352 -11.20 2.79 16.64
CA ALA A 352 -11.99 3.15 17.83
C ALA A 352 -13.46 3.44 17.48
N PRO A 353 -13.79 4.22 16.44
CA PRO A 353 -15.18 4.40 16.02
C PRO A 353 -15.87 3.12 15.52
N LEU A 354 -15.16 2.20 14.85
CA LEU A 354 -15.71 0.89 14.45
C LEU A 354 -16.12 0.03 15.67
N LEU A 355 -15.43 0.20 16.79
CA LEU A 355 -15.65 -0.54 18.03
C LEU A 355 -16.49 0.27 19.05
N ASP A 356 -17.25 1.27 18.58
CA ASP A 356 -18.09 2.14 19.40
C ASP A 356 -17.32 2.80 20.57
N ASN A 357 -16.02 3.06 20.37
CA ASN A 357 -15.07 3.55 21.36
C ASN A 357 -15.01 2.71 22.65
N ASN A 358 -15.32 1.41 22.55
CA ASN A 358 -15.26 0.48 23.65
C ASN A 358 -13.81 0.05 23.91
N ARG A 359 -13.26 0.49 25.03
CA ARG A 359 -11.86 0.21 25.42
C ARG A 359 -11.55 -1.27 25.51
N ASP A 360 -12.45 -2.08 26.07
CA ASP A 360 -12.23 -3.52 26.23
C ASP A 360 -12.13 -4.22 24.86
N LEU A 361 -12.94 -3.77 23.89
CA LEU A 361 -12.86 -4.27 22.51
C LEU A 361 -11.58 -3.79 21.82
N ILE A 362 -11.19 -2.53 22.00
CA ILE A 362 -9.93 -2.01 21.42
C ILE A 362 -8.74 -2.83 21.96
N GLU A 363 -8.67 -3.07 23.27
CA GLU A 363 -7.63 -3.90 23.87
C GLU A 363 -7.66 -5.35 23.37
N LEU A 364 -8.85 -5.94 23.20
CA LEU A 364 -8.99 -7.29 22.63
C LEU A 364 -8.46 -7.37 21.20
N PHE A 365 -8.83 -6.41 20.34
CA PHE A 365 -8.36 -6.38 18.96
C PHE A 365 -6.85 -6.17 18.88
N THR A 366 -6.31 -5.26 19.68
CA THR A 366 -4.85 -5.04 19.78
C THR A 366 -4.13 -6.27 20.31
N ALA A 367 -4.69 -6.98 21.30
CA ALA A 367 -4.10 -8.23 21.79
C ALA A 367 -4.09 -9.32 20.71
N LEU A 368 -5.14 -9.42 19.89
CA LEU A 368 -5.17 -10.33 18.74
C LEU A 368 -4.11 -9.94 17.70
N LEU A 369 -4.01 -8.65 17.36
CA LEU A 369 -2.98 -8.13 16.44
C LEU A 369 -1.57 -8.50 16.91
N LEU A 370 -1.26 -8.34 18.19
CA LEU A 370 0.07 -8.58 18.74
C LEU A 370 0.38 -10.05 19.06
N SER A 371 -0.58 -10.97 18.91
CA SER A 371 -0.41 -12.39 19.27
C SER A 371 -0.67 -13.38 18.13
N LEU A 372 -1.32 -12.95 17.05
CA LEU A 372 -1.50 -13.77 15.85
C LEU A 372 -0.19 -13.88 15.06
N PRO A 373 0.02 -14.95 14.27
CA PRO A 373 1.24 -15.13 13.47
C PRO A 373 1.39 -14.05 12.40
N GLY A 374 2.44 -13.25 12.51
CA GLY A 374 2.79 -12.20 11.57
C GLY A 374 3.53 -11.06 12.28
N SER A 375 3.99 -10.10 11.50
CA SER A 375 4.53 -8.84 12.02
C SER A 375 3.41 -7.79 12.03
N PRO A 376 3.08 -7.20 13.19
CA PRO A 376 1.95 -6.29 13.31
C PRO A 376 2.26 -4.92 12.71
N VAL A 377 1.26 -4.33 12.06
CA VAL A 377 1.27 -2.95 11.57
C VAL A 377 0.20 -2.16 12.31
N MET A 378 0.63 -1.12 13.00
CA MET A 378 -0.25 -0.16 13.69
C MET A 378 -0.45 1.07 12.82
N TYR A 379 -1.67 1.60 12.80
CA TYR A 379 -2.00 2.83 12.06
C TYR A 379 -1.91 4.05 12.98
N TYR A 380 -1.27 5.13 12.52
CA TYR A 380 -0.97 6.27 13.39
C TYR A 380 -2.21 6.82 14.10
N GLY A 381 -2.17 6.94 15.41
CA GLY A 381 -3.25 7.47 16.24
C GLY A 381 -4.22 6.43 16.78
N ASP A 382 -4.20 5.18 16.29
CA ASP A 382 -5.03 4.12 16.86
C ASP A 382 -4.57 3.76 18.30
N GLU A 383 -3.29 3.97 18.62
CA GLU A 383 -2.72 3.79 19.96
C GLU A 383 -3.27 4.77 21.01
N ILE A 384 -3.83 5.90 20.57
CA ILE A 384 -4.55 6.87 21.42
C ILE A 384 -6.06 6.84 21.20
N GLY A 385 -6.56 5.94 20.34
CA GLY A 385 -7.99 5.80 20.04
C GLY A 385 -8.56 6.94 19.20
N MET A 386 -7.80 7.45 18.21
CA MET A 386 -8.28 8.49 17.30
C MET A 386 -9.61 8.13 16.61
N GLY A 387 -10.43 9.14 16.41
CA GLY A 387 -11.69 9.05 15.69
C GLY A 387 -11.55 9.22 14.18
N ASP A 388 -12.68 9.21 13.48
CA ASP A 388 -12.77 9.50 12.04
C ASP A 388 -13.68 10.72 11.77
N ASN A 389 -13.57 11.27 10.56
CA ASN A 389 -14.47 12.30 10.06
C ASN A 389 -15.11 11.89 8.72
N ILE A 390 -16.25 11.21 8.79
CA ILE A 390 -16.98 10.67 7.62
C ILE A 390 -17.54 11.74 6.66
N TRP A 391 -17.37 13.02 6.97
CA TRP A 391 -17.76 14.14 6.11
C TRP A 391 -16.65 14.57 5.15
N LEU A 392 -15.42 14.11 5.38
CA LEU A 392 -14.33 14.31 4.43
C LEU A 392 -14.55 13.44 3.18
N GLU A 393 -14.01 13.89 2.07
CA GLU A 393 -14.11 13.21 0.79
C GLU A 393 -13.30 11.91 0.80
N ASP A 394 -13.75 10.93 0.02
CA ASP A 394 -13.12 9.61 -0.13
C ASP A 394 -12.59 9.01 1.20
N ARG A 395 -11.31 8.64 1.26
CA ARG A 395 -10.67 7.99 2.42
C ARG A 395 -10.02 8.98 3.39
N ASP A 396 -10.13 10.29 3.15
CA ASP A 396 -9.60 11.30 4.08
C ASP A 396 -10.29 11.26 5.46
N SER A 397 -11.42 10.55 5.57
CA SER A 397 -12.11 10.32 6.84
C SER A 397 -11.22 9.71 7.93
N VAL A 398 -10.19 8.93 7.56
CA VAL A 398 -9.26 8.29 8.50
C VAL A 398 -7.87 8.94 8.53
N ARG A 399 -7.66 10.01 7.76
CA ARG A 399 -6.35 10.66 7.51
C ARG A 399 -6.20 12.03 8.20
N THR A 400 -6.98 12.28 9.25
CA THR A 400 -6.94 13.53 10.01
C THR A 400 -5.61 13.71 10.76
N PRO A 401 -5.22 14.95 11.11
CA PRO A 401 -3.98 15.18 11.87
C PRO A 401 -3.92 14.41 13.19
N MET A 402 -2.71 13.92 13.53
CA MET A 402 -2.38 13.30 14.81
C MET A 402 -2.64 14.28 15.96
N GLN A 403 -3.16 13.79 17.09
CA GLN A 403 -3.70 14.60 18.20
C GLN A 403 -2.76 14.76 19.39
#